data_AF-A0A429AM62-F1
#
_entry.id   AF-A0A429AM62-F1
#
_cell.length_a   1.000
_cell.length_b   1.000
_cell.length_c   1.000
_cell.angle_alpha   90.00
_cell.angle_beta   90.00
_cell.angle_gamma   90.00
#
_symmetry.space_group_name_H-M   'P 1'
#
loop_
_entity.id
_entity.type
_entity.pdbx_description
1 polymer ?
#
loop_
_entity_poly.entity_id
_entity_poly.type
_entity_poly.pdbx_seq_one_letter_code
_entity_poly.pdbx_strand_id
1 'polypeptide(L)'
;MQDDQRVFDVAIVGGGIGGTMLAAILARHGVRVLLLEGSGHPRFAIGESTVPETTFGLRVLARRYDVPEIEHLATNGALRRHVSSNCGVKRNFSFVYHREGEPTRAEECTQYPTWGPPLGPDSHYLRQDVDAYMFHVAVSYGATAHTHTVVDDVKFDEDGVTLVTREKGTFQASYVVDAGGMRALLPERLGLRQEPPYRTRSRTIFTHMVNVRPFDTVAPPREQHRMPSPFSQGTLHHLFQGGWFWVIPFDNHSAGTSELCSVGINLDLDRHPRPEGVSAEEEFWRHVRKFPSVARQFEGARAVRPYVSTDRTQFSSRSVVGDRWCLLPHASDFIDPLFSSGLAVTVMALNALSHRIIDAVREDDFDTARFGYLEQWIKRMFRFYDDLVSCSYVSFDDFELWNAWNRVWTITTLYGTNAQNQAAVAFEKTGDPASFTALETAPYRGLQGVDNPWVSQLFEQARDVVLAYGSGDLTSNQAVTRIFDLLRESGLCPAAWGTLDPQDRCPSGVFTLWPLMRLLLWGRFRSPQHVRGTYFTGGARLVGKEAVQALTTDVRRGSSLVQQTVRDMWVNWNRDWTRREIPSRK
;
A
#
# COMPACT_ATOMS: atom_id res chain seq x y z
N MET A 1 5.18 44.51 -3.16
CA MET A 1 3.83 43.90 -3.24
C MET A 1 3.77 42.69 -4.17
N GLN A 2 4.48 42.63 -5.30
CA GLN A 2 4.57 41.38 -6.11
C GLN A 2 5.54 40.33 -5.52
N ASP A 3 6.62 40.74 -4.84
CA ASP A 3 7.58 39.80 -4.23
C ASP A 3 6.99 39.00 -3.06
N ASP A 4 6.10 39.59 -2.27
CA ASP A 4 5.47 38.96 -1.10
C ASP A 4 4.50 37.81 -1.49
N GLN A 5 4.09 37.74 -2.77
CA GLN A 5 3.27 36.65 -3.32
C GLN A 5 4.09 35.41 -3.71
N ARG A 6 5.43 35.47 -3.63
CA ARG A 6 6.34 34.37 -4.02
C ARG A 6 7.16 33.81 -2.85
N VAL A 7 6.86 34.25 -1.63
CA VAL A 7 7.43 33.75 -0.38
C VAL A 7 6.42 32.85 0.31
N PHE A 8 6.89 31.70 0.78
CA PHE A 8 6.07 30.65 1.38
C PHE A 8 6.75 30.12 2.65
N ASP A 9 6.00 29.44 3.49
CA ASP A 9 6.58 28.77 4.65
C ASP A 9 7.17 27.42 4.18
N VAL A 10 6.43 26.70 3.32
CA VAL A 10 6.81 25.36 2.86
C VAL A 10 6.54 25.21 1.37
N ALA A 11 7.56 24.79 0.63
CA ALA A 11 7.41 24.32 -0.74
C ALA A 11 7.35 22.79 -0.79
N ILE A 12 6.45 22.24 -1.61
CA ILE A 12 6.32 20.81 -1.87
C ILE A 12 6.53 20.57 -3.36
N VAL A 13 7.55 19.79 -3.71
CA VAL A 13 7.89 19.45 -5.09
C VAL A 13 7.32 18.07 -5.43
N GLY A 14 6.26 18.02 -6.23
CA GLY A 14 5.56 16.81 -6.66
C GLY A 14 4.09 16.78 -6.24
N GLY A 15 3.18 16.77 -7.21
CA GLY A 15 1.72 16.73 -7.03
C GLY A 15 1.13 15.33 -6.93
N GLY A 16 1.92 14.31 -6.56
CA GLY A 16 1.37 12.97 -6.28
C GLY A 16 0.61 12.93 -4.95
N ILE A 17 -0.11 11.83 -4.71
CA ILE A 17 -0.96 11.64 -3.51
C ILE A 17 -0.29 12.02 -2.18
N GLY A 18 0.99 11.70 -1.98
CA GLY A 18 1.72 12.05 -0.75
C GLY A 18 1.95 13.56 -0.59
N GLY A 19 2.40 14.22 -1.66
CA GLY A 19 2.63 15.66 -1.68
C GLY A 19 1.34 16.46 -1.54
N THR A 20 0.26 16.01 -2.19
CA THR A 20 -1.04 16.68 -2.13
C THR A 20 -1.76 16.48 -0.79
N MET A 21 -1.65 15.29 -0.17
CA MET A 21 -2.13 15.09 1.21
C MET A 21 -1.37 15.99 2.20
N LEU A 22 -0.03 16.06 2.09
CA LEU A 22 0.76 16.95 2.94
C LEU A 22 0.35 18.42 2.73
N ALA A 23 0.25 18.87 1.48
CA ALA A 23 -0.16 20.23 1.15
C ALA A 23 -1.52 20.59 1.73
N ALA A 24 -2.52 19.68 1.63
CA ALA A 24 -3.83 19.87 2.21
C ALA A 24 -3.79 20.00 3.74
N ILE A 25 -3.02 19.13 4.41
CA ILE A 25 -2.84 19.18 5.86
C ILE A 25 -2.20 20.51 6.27
N LEU A 26 -1.06 20.86 5.67
CA LEU A 26 -0.33 22.08 6.04
C LEU A 26 -1.17 23.34 5.79
N ALA A 27 -1.79 23.44 4.61
CA ALA A 27 -2.61 24.60 4.25
C ALA A 27 -3.81 24.76 5.19
N ARG A 28 -4.48 23.66 5.56
CA ARG A 28 -5.58 23.69 6.55
C ARG A 28 -5.13 24.26 7.90
N HIS A 29 -3.88 24.02 8.29
CA HIS A 29 -3.30 24.46 9.56
C HIS A 29 -2.61 25.83 9.48
N GLY A 30 -2.87 26.60 8.42
CA GLY A 30 -2.44 27.99 8.28
C GLY A 30 -1.03 28.18 7.73
N VAL A 31 -0.37 27.11 7.28
CA VAL A 31 0.93 27.19 6.62
C VAL A 31 0.75 27.71 5.19
N ARG A 32 1.54 28.70 4.78
CA ARG A 32 1.61 29.18 3.39
C ARG A 32 2.34 28.16 2.54
N VAL A 33 1.58 27.29 1.88
CA VAL A 33 2.13 26.19 1.05
C VAL A 33 2.24 26.57 -0.41
N LEU A 34 3.41 26.31 -1.00
CA LEU A 34 3.61 26.24 -2.45
C LEU A 34 3.67 24.78 -2.90
N LEU A 35 2.79 24.38 -3.82
CA LEU A 35 2.77 23.04 -4.41
C LEU A 35 3.15 23.09 -5.89
N LEU A 36 4.30 22.53 -6.26
CA LEU A 36 4.81 22.53 -7.63
C LEU A 36 4.74 21.13 -8.24
N GLU A 37 4.02 20.98 -9.34
CA GLU A 37 3.90 19.73 -10.10
C GLU A 37 4.41 19.96 -11.53
N GLY A 38 5.44 19.20 -11.92
CA GLY A 38 6.10 19.33 -13.23
C GLY A 38 5.21 18.91 -14.40
N SER A 39 4.18 18.11 -14.15
CA SER A 39 3.17 17.69 -15.14
C SER A 39 1.79 18.29 -14.82
N GLY A 40 0.71 17.77 -15.41
CA GLY A 40 -0.66 18.23 -15.15
C GLY A 40 -1.53 17.11 -14.60
N HIS A 41 -2.56 17.46 -13.84
CA HIS A 41 -3.64 16.52 -13.49
C HIS A 41 -4.77 16.61 -14.52
N PRO A 42 -5.43 15.48 -14.86
CA PRO A 42 -5.14 14.12 -14.42
C PRO A 42 -3.89 13.53 -15.12
N ARG A 43 -3.16 12.63 -14.43
CA ARG A 43 -2.00 11.91 -14.98
C ARG A 43 -1.89 10.49 -14.49
N PHE A 44 -1.27 9.64 -15.30
CA PHE A 44 -0.94 8.28 -14.90
C PHE A 44 0.07 8.24 -13.74
N ALA A 45 -0.13 7.31 -12.81
CA ALA A 45 0.84 6.89 -11.81
C ALA A 45 0.53 5.44 -11.37
N ILE A 46 1.57 4.69 -11.03
CA ILE A 46 1.46 3.38 -10.37
C ILE A 46 1.41 3.52 -8.85
N GLY A 47 1.13 2.41 -8.15
CA GLY A 47 0.83 2.40 -6.72
C GLY A 47 -0.68 2.49 -6.53
N GLU A 48 -1.36 1.43 -6.97
CA GLU A 48 -2.81 1.41 -7.19
C GLU A 48 -3.51 0.49 -6.21
N SER A 49 -2.80 -0.45 -5.58
CA SER A 49 -3.36 -1.35 -4.59
C SER A 49 -3.18 -0.79 -3.18
N THR A 50 -4.29 -0.61 -2.46
CA THR A 50 -4.26 -0.21 -1.04
C THR A 50 -4.26 -1.43 -0.13
N VAL A 51 -3.82 -1.27 1.11
CA VAL A 51 -3.81 -2.34 2.13
C VAL A 51 -4.51 -1.83 3.38
N PRO A 52 -4.88 -2.71 4.34
CA PRO A 52 -5.52 -2.26 5.56
C PRO A 52 -4.70 -1.16 6.26
N GLU A 53 -3.37 -1.24 6.28
CA GLU A 53 -2.56 -0.18 6.86
C GLU A 53 -2.64 1.17 6.14
N THR A 54 -2.87 1.18 4.82
CA THR A 54 -3.18 2.40 4.07
C THR A 54 -4.56 2.92 4.48
N THR A 55 -5.57 2.06 4.52
CA THR A 55 -6.94 2.41 4.89
C THR A 55 -7.02 3.00 6.30
N PHE A 56 -6.51 2.31 7.32
CA PHE A 56 -6.50 2.83 8.68
C PHE A 56 -5.60 4.05 8.82
N GLY A 57 -4.48 4.09 8.11
CA GLY A 57 -3.59 5.25 8.08
C GLY A 57 -4.25 6.52 7.53
N LEU A 58 -5.04 6.41 6.46
CA LEU A 58 -5.76 7.56 5.88
C LEU A 58 -6.76 8.12 6.89
N ARG A 59 -7.42 7.25 7.67
CA ARG A 59 -8.34 7.66 8.74
C ARG A 59 -7.61 8.32 9.90
N VAL A 60 -6.41 7.83 10.25
CA VAL A 60 -5.52 8.49 11.21
C VAL A 60 -5.22 9.91 10.75
N LEU A 61 -4.77 10.10 9.50
CA LEU A 61 -4.47 11.44 8.97
C LEU A 61 -5.69 12.35 8.98
N ALA A 62 -6.82 11.86 8.47
CA ALA A 62 -8.06 12.63 8.42
C ALA A 62 -8.49 13.13 9.81
N ARG A 63 -8.41 12.28 10.83
CA ARG A 63 -8.78 12.61 12.22
C ARG A 63 -7.74 13.45 12.94
N ARG A 64 -6.45 13.11 12.81
CA ARG A 64 -5.35 13.81 13.50
C ARG A 64 -5.23 15.26 13.03
N TYR A 65 -5.36 15.47 11.72
CA TYR A 65 -5.15 16.77 11.08
C TYR A 65 -6.45 17.44 10.68
N ASP A 66 -7.60 16.84 11.01
CA ASP A 66 -8.92 17.38 10.72
C ASP A 66 -9.13 17.65 9.22
N VAL A 67 -8.66 16.77 8.34
CA VAL A 67 -8.87 16.86 6.88
C VAL A 67 -9.80 15.71 6.44
N PRO A 68 -11.13 15.86 6.55
CA PRO A 68 -12.08 14.76 6.32
C PRO A 68 -11.99 14.15 4.91
N GLU A 69 -11.61 14.95 3.92
CA GLU A 69 -11.47 14.50 2.53
C GLU A 69 -10.42 13.39 2.34
N ILE A 70 -9.44 13.26 3.24
CA ILE A 70 -8.48 12.15 3.20
C ILE A 70 -9.20 10.81 3.50
N GLU A 71 -10.21 10.80 4.37
CA GLU A 71 -10.98 9.58 4.68
C GLU A 71 -11.83 9.13 3.49
N HIS A 72 -12.13 10.01 2.52
CA HIS A 72 -12.78 9.61 1.27
C HIS A 72 -11.98 8.56 0.49
N LEU A 73 -10.66 8.50 0.70
CA LEU A 73 -9.80 7.53 0.03
C LEU A 73 -9.79 6.17 0.74
N ALA A 74 -10.16 6.11 2.02
CA ALA A 74 -9.86 4.98 2.90
C ALA A 74 -10.52 3.66 2.47
N THR A 75 -11.76 3.68 1.98
CA THR A 75 -12.51 2.46 1.60
C THR A 75 -13.06 2.58 0.20
N ASN A 76 -13.27 1.45 -0.49
CA ASN A 76 -13.84 1.46 -1.85
C ASN A 76 -15.20 2.16 -1.89
N GLY A 77 -16.02 1.96 -0.86
CA GLY A 77 -17.31 2.63 -0.74
C GLY A 77 -17.20 4.14 -0.60
N ALA A 78 -16.25 4.65 0.20
CA ALA A 78 -16.01 6.09 0.31
C ALA A 78 -15.42 6.67 -0.99
N LEU A 79 -14.43 5.99 -1.57
CA LEU A 79 -13.74 6.43 -2.79
C LEU A 79 -14.72 6.58 -3.95
N ARG A 80 -15.59 5.59 -4.15
CA ARG A 80 -16.62 5.64 -5.21
C ARG A 80 -17.65 6.74 -5.01
N ARG A 81 -17.97 7.05 -3.75
CA ARG A 81 -19.01 8.04 -3.41
C ARG A 81 -18.52 9.48 -3.55
N HIS A 82 -17.25 9.72 -3.28
CA HIS A 82 -16.72 11.08 -3.10
C HIS A 82 -15.66 11.46 -4.13
N VAL A 83 -15.01 10.49 -4.77
CA VAL A 83 -13.87 10.73 -5.66
C VAL A 83 -14.16 10.25 -7.08
N SER A 84 -14.28 8.94 -7.29
CA SER A 84 -14.48 8.39 -8.63
C SER A 84 -15.03 6.96 -8.60
N SER A 85 -15.98 6.67 -9.48
CA SER A 85 -16.43 5.31 -9.78
C SER A 85 -15.45 4.52 -10.66
N ASN A 86 -14.41 5.16 -11.20
CA ASN A 86 -13.33 4.49 -11.93
C ASN A 86 -12.32 3.87 -10.95
N CYS A 87 -12.76 2.98 -10.08
CA CYS A 87 -11.87 2.28 -9.15
C CYS A 87 -12.34 0.85 -8.92
N GLY A 88 -11.37 -0.01 -8.63
CA GLY A 88 -11.64 -1.41 -8.30
C GLY A 88 -11.85 -1.61 -6.81
N VAL A 89 -12.56 -2.68 -6.46
CA VAL A 89 -12.64 -3.17 -5.09
C VAL A 89 -11.48 -4.10 -4.80
N LYS A 90 -10.95 -4.05 -3.57
CA LYS A 90 -9.95 -5.00 -3.10
C LYS A 90 -10.40 -5.65 -1.80
N ARG A 91 -10.85 -6.90 -1.92
CA ARG A 91 -11.30 -7.78 -0.82
C ARG A 91 -10.21 -8.72 -0.34
N ASN A 92 -9.12 -8.84 -1.10
CA ASN A 92 -8.04 -9.77 -0.78
C ASN A 92 -6.73 -9.40 -1.48
N PHE A 93 -5.66 -9.93 -0.91
CA PHE A 93 -4.48 -10.37 -1.63
C PHE A 93 -4.66 -11.85 -1.99
N SER A 94 -4.54 -12.18 -3.26
CA SER A 94 -4.49 -13.56 -3.72
C SER A 94 -3.14 -13.85 -4.35
N PHE A 95 -2.56 -14.98 -3.99
CA PHE A 95 -1.31 -15.48 -4.54
C PHE A 95 -1.56 -16.84 -5.15
N VAL A 96 -1.28 -16.99 -6.44
CA VAL A 96 -1.50 -18.22 -7.20
C VAL A 96 -0.16 -18.63 -7.78
N TYR A 97 0.30 -19.82 -7.42
CA TYR A 97 1.60 -20.32 -7.85
C TYR A 97 1.49 -21.05 -9.19
N HIS A 98 2.51 -20.90 -10.04
CA HIS A 98 2.57 -21.49 -11.36
C HIS A 98 3.89 -22.22 -11.61
N ARG A 99 3.80 -23.32 -12.36
CA ARG A 99 4.95 -23.99 -12.98
C ARG A 99 4.91 -23.77 -14.48
N GLU A 100 6.08 -23.58 -15.08
CA GLU A 100 6.20 -23.36 -16.51
C GLU A 100 5.64 -24.57 -17.29
N GLY A 101 4.79 -24.30 -18.28
CA GLY A 101 4.14 -25.32 -19.11
C GLY A 101 2.96 -26.05 -18.45
N GLU A 102 2.70 -25.85 -17.15
CA GLU A 102 1.65 -26.56 -16.42
C GLU A 102 0.40 -25.70 -16.19
N PRO A 103 -0.82 -26.28 -16.20
CA PRO A 103 -2.00 -25.58 -15.72
C PRO A 103 -1.88 -25.30 -14.21
N THR A 104 -2.51 -24.22 -13.76
CA THR A 104 -2.61 -23.88 -12.33
C THR A 104 -3.22 -25.03 -11.53
N ARG A 105 -2.59 -25.37 -10.41
CA ARG A 105 -3.10 -26.35 -9.45
C ARG A 105 -3.99 -25.64 -8.43
N ALA A 106 -5.16 -26.21 -8.14
CA ALA A 106 -6.14 -25.59 -7.23
C ALA A 106 -5.57 -25.44 -5.80
N GLU A 107 -4.65 -26.34 -5.45
CA GLU A 107 -4.08 -26.43 -4.12
C GLU A 107 -2.93 -25.45 -3.86
N GLU A 108 -2.44 -24.79 -4.91
CA GLU A 108 -1.25 -23.95 -4.82
C GLU A 108 -1.62 -22.46 -4.93
N CYS A 109 -2.54 -22.05 -4.06
CA CYS A 109 -2.93 -20.66 -3.93
C CYS A 109 -3.13 -20.30 -2.47
N THR A 110 -2.74 -19.10 -2.07
CA THR A 110 -3.03 -18.53 -0.74
C THR A 110 -3.81 -17.23 -0.87
N GLN A 111 -4.58 -16.89 0.17
CA GLN A 111 -5.35 -15.66 0.20
C GLN A 111 -5.28 -14.98 1.57
N TYR A 112 -5.10 -13.67 1.58
CA TYR A 112 -5.25 -12.82 2.75
C TYR A 112 -6.39 -11.81 2.49
N PRO A 113 -7.57 -11.99 3.09
CA PRO A 113 -8.67 -11.06 2.94
C PRO A 113 -8.38 -9.69 3.55
N THR A 114 -8.96 -8.65 2.95
CA THR A 114 -9.02 -7.30 3.55
C THR A 114 -10.28 -7.19 4.41
N TRP A 115 -10.48 -6.04 5.05
CA TRP A 115 -11.58 -5.86 6.00
C TRP A 115 -12.91 -5.68 5.24
N GLY A 116 -13.99 -6.30 5.74
CA GLY A 116 -15.33 -6.05 5.21
C GLY A 116 -15.88 -4.68 5.62
N PRO A 117 -17.02 -4.24 5.06
CA PRO A 117 -17.73 -3.06 5.56
C PRO A 117 -18.01 -3.15 7.08
N PRO A 118 -17.96 -2.04 7.82
CA PRO A 118 -17.74 -0.65 7.37
C PRO A 118 -16.25 -0.23 7.27
N LEU A 119 -15.32 -1.11 7.70
CA LEU A 119 -13.90 -0.78 7.85
C LEU A 119 -13.08 -0.99 6.58
N GLY A 120 -13.64 -1.72 5.62
CA GLY A 120 -13.20 -1.80 4.23
C GLY A 120 -14.41 -2.01 3.31
N PRO A 121 -14.29 -2.70 2.17
CA PRO A 121 -13.04 -3.22 1.60
C PRO A 121 -12.09 -2.11 1.17
N ASP A 122 -10.83 -2.49 1.04
CA ASP A 122 -9.77 -1.69 0.44
C ASP A 122 -10.08 -1.41 -1.05
N SER A 123 -9.29 -0.55 -1.67
CA SER A 123 -9.48 -0.06 -3.03
C SER A 123 -8.33 -0.42 -3.97
N HIS A 124 -8.65 -0.58 -5.25
CA HIS A 124 -7.73 -0.33 -6.34
C HIS A 124 -7.94 1.08 -6.89
N TYR A 125 -6.99 1.98 -6.63
CA TYR A 125 -7.00 3.36 -7.09
C TYR A 125 -6.65 3.45 -8.56
N LEU A 126 -7.53 4.04 -9.37
CA LEU A 126 -7.09 4.66 -10.60
C LEU A 126 -6.44 6.00 -10.25
N ARG A 127 -5.11 6.00 -10.14
CA ARG A 127 -4.35 7.10 -9.53
C ARG A 127 -4.54 8.46 -10.18
N GLN A 128 -4.88 8.52 -11.46
CA GLN A 128 -5.11 9.80 -12.14
C GLN A 128 -6.30 10.57 -11.56
N ASP A 129 -7.34 9.86 -11.08
CA ASP A 129 -8.53 10.45 -10.48
C ASP A 129 -8.25 10.79 -9.00
N VAL A 130 -7.60 9.87 -8.29
CA VAL A 130 -7.28 10.03 -6.85
C VAL A 130 -6.29 11.17 -6.61
N ASP A 131 -5.23 11.25 -7.40
CA ASP A 131 -4.22 12.30 -7.25
C ASP A 131 -4.79 13.66 -7.62
N ALA A 132 -5.63 13.73 -8.69
CA ALA A 132 -6.31 14.96 -9.07
C ALA A 132 -7.29 15.44 -7.99
N TYR A 133 -8.03 14.51 -7.38
CA TYR A 133 -8.91 14.83 -6.26
C TYR A 133 -8.14 15.46 -5.10
N MET A 134 -7.07 14.80 -4.63
CA MET A 134 -6.29 15.33 -3.52
C MET A 134 -5.55 16.64 -3.86
N PHE A 135 -5.13 16.81 -5.11
CA PHE A 135 -4.59 18.09 -5.59
C PHE A 135 -5.61 19.22 -5.39
N HIS A 136 -6.87 19.00 -5.78
CA HIS A 136 -7.93 19.98 -5.57
C HIS A 136 -8.32 20.18 -4.11
N VAL A 137 -8.24 19.15 -3.27
CA VAL A 137 -8.40 19.28 -1.82
C VAL A 137 -7.33 20.21 -1.24
N ALA A 138 -6.07 20.06 -1.63
CA ALA A 138 -4.99 20.95 -1.20
C ALA A 138 -5.27 22.41 -1.59
N VAL A 139 -5.68 22.64 -2.83
CA VAL A 139 -6.07 23.98 -3.32
C VAL A 139 -7.27 24.54 -2.54
N SER A 140 -8.28 23.72 -2.22
CA SER A 140 -9.45 24.19 -1.45
C SER A 140 -9.12 24.62 -0.02
N TYR A 141 -8.00 24.13 0.54
CA TYR A 141 -7.48 24.56 1.83
C TYR A 141 -6.50 25.74 1.75
N GLY A 142 -6.24 26.27 0.55
CA GLY A 142 -5.44 27.48 0.35
C GLY A 142 -4.00 27.25 -0.10
N ALA A 143 -3.60 26.03 -0.47
CA ALA A 143 -2.29 25.80 -1.07
C ALA A 143 -2.19 26.51 -2.43
N THR A 144 -1.12 27.29 -2.64
CA THR A 144 -0.80 27.87 -3.95
C THR A 144 -0.18 26.80 -4.82
N ALA A 145 -0.94 26.31 -5.80
CA ALA A 145 -0.51 25.19 -6.64
C ALA A 145 -0.22 25.59 -8.08
N HIS A 146 0.87 25.07 -8.63
CA HIS A 146 1.25 25.23 -10.03
C HIS A 146 1.51 23.87 -10.68
N THR A 147 0.72 23.54 -11.70
CA THR A 147 0.99 22.42 -12.61
C THR A 147 1.86 22.89 -13.77
N HIS A 148 2.39 21.93 -14.54
CA HIS A 148 3.30 22.17 -15.66
C HIS A 148 4.46 23.10 -15.28
N THR A 149 4.94 22.97 -14.05
CA THR A 149 5.98 23.83 -13.48
C THR A 149 7.10 22.95 -12.96
N VAL A 150 8.14 22.77 -13.78
CA VAL A 150 9.28 21.93 -13.44
C VAL A 150 10.24 22.74 -12.58
N VAL A 151 10.61 22.20 -11.41
CA VAL A 151 11.70 22.76 -10.60
C VAL A 151 13.00 22.24 -11.17
N ASP A 152 13.79 23.13 -11.76
CA ASP A 152 15.07 22.77 -12.36
C ASP A 152 16.18 22.77 -11.29
N ASP A 153 16.14 23.68 -10.33
CA ASP A 153 17.20 23.83 -9.32
C ASP A 153 16.65 24.29 -7.96
N VAL A 154 17.40 24.01 -6.90
CA VAL A 154 17.12 24.48 -5.54
C VAL A 154 18.40 25.05 -4.94
N LYS A 155 18.29 26.17 -4.23
CA LYS A 155 19.43 26.82 -3.58
C LYS A 155 19.09 27.07 -2.13
N PHE A 156 19.97 26.67 -1.24
CA PHE A 156 19.82 26.82 0.20
C PHE A 156 20.70 27.97 0.69
N ASP A 157 20.16 28.78 1.60
CA ASP A 157 20.87 29.78 2.37
C ASP A 157 20.47 29.69 3.85
N GLU A 158 20.97 30.59 4.70
CA GLU A 158 20.71 30.55 6.14
C GLU A 158 19.21 30.78 6.47
N ASP A 159 18.50 31.51 5.62
CA ASP A 159 17.13 31.98 5.86
C ASP A 159 16.08 31.06 5.21
N GLY A 160 16.43 30.27 4.20
CA GLY A 160 15.50 29.37 3.54
C GLY A 160 16.02 28.67 2.29
N VAL A 161 15.09 28.44 1.36
CA VAL A 161 15.31 27.75 0.10
C VAL A 161 14.67 28.50 -1.07
N THR A 162 15.49 28.79 -2.08
CA THR A 162 15.04 29.32 -3.37
C THR A 162 14.77 28.16 -4.34
N LEU A 163 13.55 28.04 -4.84
CA LEU A 163 13.17 27.10 -5.91
C LEU A 163 13.23 27.81 -7.26
N VAL A 164 14.06 27.31 -8.17
CA VAL A 164 14.19 27.82 -9.54
C VAL A 164 13.34 26.94 -10.46
N THR A 165 12.29 27.52 -11.02
CA THR A 165 11.40 26.82 -11.96
C THR A 165 11.72 27.17 -13.40
N ARG A 166 11.44 26.25 -14.30
CA ARG A 166 11.68 26.43 -15.73
C ARG A 166 10.75 27.49 -16.34
N GLU A 167 9.47 27.47 -15.97
CA GLU A 167 8.44 28.28 -16.62
C GLU A 167 7.96 29.49 -15.79
N LYS A 168 8.13 29.47 -14.46
CA LYS A 168 7.47 30.43 -13.54
C LYS A 168 8.45 31.34 -12.79
N GLY A 169 9.75 31.24 -13.07
CA GLY A 169 10.79 32.00 -12.38
C GLY A 169 11.12 31.39 -11.02
N THR A 170 11.45 32.23 -10.04
CA THR A 170 11.84 31.77 -8.70
C THR A 170 10.73 31.94 -7.67
N PHE A 171 10.77 31.06 -6.67
CA PHE A 171 9.97 31.13 -5.45
C PHE A 171 10.89 30.94 -4.24
N GLN A 172 10.50 31.48 -3.09
CA GLN A 172 11.20 31.33 -1.82
C GLN A 172 10.33 30.54 -0.84
N ALA A 173 10.94 29.67 -0.05
CA ALA A 173 10.29 29.01 1.07
C ALA A 173 11.22 28.86 2.28
N SER A 174 10.69 28.75 3.49
CA SER A 174 11.50 28.43 4.68
C SER A 174 11.90 26.95 4.76
N TYR A 175 11.19 26.07 4.06
CA TYR A 175 11.48 24.64 4.01
C TYR A 175 10.98 24.00 2.71
N VAL A 176 11.66 22.96 2.21
CA VAL A 176 11.21 22.20 1.04
C VAL A 176 11.01 20.71 1.33
N VAL A 177 9.88 20.17 0.87
CA VAL A 177 9.59 18.73 0.90
C VAL A 177 9.60 18.19 -0.53
N ASP A 178 10.49 17.25 -0.81
CA ASP A 178 10.51 16.56 -2.10
C ASP A 178 9.58 15.34 -2.06
N ALA A 179 8.51 15.41 -2.86
CA ALA A 179 7.50 14.40 -3.09
C ALA A 179 7.55 13.85 -4.53
N GLY A 180 8.64 14.06 -5.27
CA GLY A 180 8.80 13.74 -6.69
C GLY A 180 8.94 12.25 -7.03
N GLY A 181 8.92 11.37 -6.01
CA GLY A 181 9.03 9.92 -6.19
C GLY A 181 10.38 9.50 -6.79
N MET A 182 10.39 8.53 -7.70
CA MET A 182 11.62 8.08 -8.38
C MET A 182 12.36 9.20 -9.12
N ARG A 183 11.66 10.27 -9.53
CA ARG A 183 12.21 11.44 -10.22
C ARG A 183 12.37 12.64 -9.28
N ALA A 184 12.49 12.40 -7.97
CA ALA A 184 12.77 13.44 -6.98
C ALA A 184 14.03 14.22 -7.36
N LEU A 185 13.97 15.54 -7.15
CA LEU A 185 15.01 16.49 -7.52
C LEU A 185 16.14 16.52 -6.50
N LEU A 186 15.81 16.59 -5.21
CA LEU A 186 16.78 16.77 -4.12
C LEU A 186 17.81 15.64 -4.04
N PRO A 187 17.45 14.34 -4.21
CA PRO A 187 18.43 13.28 -4.16
C PRO A 187 19.57 13.41 -5.19
N GLU A 188 19.26 13.90 -6.38
CA GLU A 188 20.25 14.14 -7.43
C GLU A 188 21.05 15.41 -7.16
N ARG A 189 20.35 16.52 -6.86
CA ARG A 189 20.96 17.84 -6.65
C ARG A 189 21.91 17.89 -5.46
N LEU A 190 21.59 17.16 -4.40
CA LEU A 190 22.37 17.12 -3.17
C LEU A 190 23.31 15.91 -3.10
N GLY A 191 23.43 15.12 -4.17
CA GLY A 191 24.31 13.94 -4.20
C GLY A 191 23.95 12.87 -3.16
N LEU A 192 22.66 12.75 -2.82
CA LEU A 192 22.17 11.83 -1.79
C LEU A 192 21.98 10.43 -2.35
N ARG A 193 21.74 10.27 -3.65
CA ARG A 193 21.59 8.94 -4.26
C ARG A 193 22.82 8.08 -3.98
N GLN A 194 22.56 6.83 -3.61
CA GLN A 194 23.57 5.82 -3.38
C GLN A 194 23.18 4.53 -4.10
N GLU A 195 24.16 3.65 -4.29
CA GLU A 195 23.87 2.27 -4.66
C GLU A 195 22.91 1.68 -3.60
N PRO A 196 21.71 1.21 -3.99
CA PRO A 196 20.73 0.71 -3.04
C PRO A 196 21.30 -0.45 -2.21
N PRO A 197 21.39 -0.31 -0.87
CA PRO A 197 21.95 -1.33 0.02
C PRO A 197 20.93 -2.43 0.32
N TYR A 198 20.19 -2.84 -0.71
CA TYR A 198 19.06 -3.76 -0.64
C TYR A 198 19.42 -5.09 -1.28
N ARG A 199 19.00 -6.20 -0.65
CA ARG A 199 19.15 -7.56 -1.16
C ARG A 199 18.23 -7.78 -2.36
N THR A 200 17.07 -7.16 -2.37
CA THR A 200 16.12 -7.23 -3.48
C THR A 200 16.75 -6.63 -4.73
N ARG A 201 16.73 -7.40 -5.81
CA ARG A 201 17.27 -7.05 -7.12
C ARG A 201 16.24 -7.41 -8.18
N SER A 202 15.18 -6.62 -8.28
CA SER A 202 14.10 -6.85 -9.24
C SER A 202 14.01 -5.74 -10.28
N ARG A 203 13.41 -6.07 -11.41
CA ARG A 203 12.99 -5.15 -12.47
C ARG A 203 11.52 -5.35 -12.79
N THR A 204 10.89 -4.33 -13.35
CA THR A 204 9.44 -4.32 -13.59
C THR A 204 9.11 -4.02 -15.05
N ILE A 205 8.13 -4.72 -15.61
CA ILE A 205 7.46 -4.35 -16.87
C ILE A 205 5.97 -4.18 -16.60
N PHE A 206 5.37 -3.06 -17.01
CA PHE A 206 3.96 -2.79 -16.68
C PHE A 206 3.22 -1.92 -17.70
N THR A 207 1.89 -2.05 -17.69
CA THR A 207 0.98 -1.26 -18.50
C THR A 207 -0.45 -1.29 -17.90
N HIS A 208 -1.38 -0.59 -18.54
CA HIS A 208 -2.82 -0.80 -18.35
C HIS A 208 -3.37 -1.52 -19.58
N MET A 209 -4.27 -2.46 -19.34
CA MET A 209 -4.96 -3.22 -20.38
C MET A 209 -6.48 -3.08 -20.27
N VAL A 210 -7.17 -3.36 -21.36
CA VAL A 210 -8.60 -3.70 -21.38
C VAL A 210 -8.77 -5.18 -21.72
N ASN A 211 -9.95 -5.72 -21.47
CA ASN A 211 -10.34 -7.11 -21.79
C ASN A 211 -9.45 -8.18 -21.12
N VAL A 212 -8.86 -7.87 -19.97
CA VAL A 212 -8.26 -8.89 -19.10
C VAL A 212 -9.38 -9.68 -18.46
N ARG A 213 -9.39 -11.00 -18.62
CA ARG A 213 -10.47 -11.82 -18.05
C ARG A 213 -10.36 -11.86 -16.52
N PRO A 214 -11.50 -11.87 -15.81
CA PRO A 214 -11.50 -12.22 -14.39
C PRO A 214 -10.88 -13.62 -14.23
N PHE A 215 -9.88 -13.76 -13.35
CA PHE A 215 -9.17 -15.03 -13.17
C PHE A 215 -10.12 -16.16 -12.73
N ASP A 216 -11.18 -15.82 -12.00
CA ASP A 216 -12.25 -16.75 -11.59
C ASP A 216 -12.95 -17.45 -12.78
N THR A 217 -12.78 -16.97 -14.02
CA THR A 217 -13.30 -17.63 -15.24
C THR A 217 -12.35 -18.64 -15.86
N VAL A 218 -11.06 -18.62 -15.49
CA VAL A 218 -10.02 -19.50 -16.06
C VAL A 218 -9.24 -20.31 -15.01
N ALA A 219 -9.41 -19.97 -13.73
CA ALA A 219 -8.89 -20.70 -12.58
C ALA A 219 -9.62 -22.04 -12.39
N PRO A 220 -9.05 -22.98 -11.62
CA PRO A 220 -9.80 -24.10 -11.08
C PRO A 220 -11.10 -23.62 -10.38
N PRO A 221 -12.18 -24.41 -10.37
CA PRO A 221 -13.43 -24.05 -9.69
C PRO A 221 -13.27 -23.84 -8.18
N ARG A 222 -14.15 -23.00 -7.60
CA ARG A 222 -14.16 -22.68 -6.16
C ARG A 222 -14.16 -23.89 -5.26
N GLU A 223 -14.88 -24.94 -5.65
CA GLU A 223 -15.01 -26.19 -4.90
C GLU A 223 -13.66 -26.88 -4.71
N GLN A 224 -12.71 -26.66 -5.63
CA GLN A 224 -11.36 -27.20 -5.59
C GLN A 224 -10.42 -26.29 -4.81
N HIS A 225 -10.33 -25.00 -5.18
CA HIS A 225 -9.34 -24.10 -4.55
C HIS A 225 -9.76 -23.60 -3.15
N ARG A 226 -11.07 -23.58 -2.86
CA ARG A 226 -11.70 -23.25 -1.56
C ARG A 226 -11.39 -21.85 -1.01
N MET A 227 -10.93 -20.91 -1.84
CA MET A 227 -10.65 -19.55 -1.38
C MET A 227 -11.95 -18.82 -0.99
N PRO A 228 -11.93 -17.99 0.06
CA PRO A 228 -13.14 -17.38 0.59
C PRO A 228 -13.64 -16.16 -0.18
N SER A 229 -12.79 -15.52 -0.99
CA SER A 229 -13.14 -14.41 -1.88
C SER A 229 -12.74 -14.73 -3.33
N PRO A 230 -13.49 -14.23 -4.32
CA PRO A 230 -13.08 -14.29 -5.72
C PRO A 230 -11.71 -13.65 -5.94
N PHE A 231 -10.87 -14.27 -6.78
CA PHE A 231 -9.53 -13.79 -7.10
C PHE A 231 -9.57 -12.41 -7.76
N SER A 232 -10.57 -12.19 -8.62
CA SER A 232 -10.73 -10.97 -9.42
C SER A 232 -11.20 -9.77 -8.60
N GLN A 233 -11.70 -9.99 -7.37
CA GLN A 233 -12.09 -8.91 -6.44
C GLN A 233 -10.96 -8.49 -5.51
N GLY A 234 -9.71 -8.83 -5.84
CA GLY A 234 -8.53 -8.47 -5.06
C GLY A 234 -7.33 -8.19 -5.95
N THR A 235 -6.19 -7.95 -5.31
CA THR A 235 -4.90 -7.88 -6.01
C THR A 235 -4.41 -9.31 -6.21
N LEU A 236 -4.37 -9.74 -7.45
CA LEU A 236 -3.93 -11.08 -7.83
C LEU A 236 -2.44 -11.09 -8.17
N HIS A 237 -1.72 -12.04 -7.57
CA HIS A 237 -0.28 -12.26 -7.75
C HIS A 237 -0.09 -13.64 -8.36
N HIS A 238 0.35 -13.70 -9.62
CA HIS A 238 0.74 -14.96 -10.23
C HIS A 238 2.22 -15.19 -9.95
N LEU A 239 2.52 -16.07 -8.99
CA LEU A 239 3.87 -16.36 -8.52
C LEU A 239 4.53 -17.45 -9.37
N PHE A 240 5.83 -17.32 -9.60
CA PHE A 240 6.67 -18.34 -10.23
C PHE A 240 8.12 -18.15 -9.78
N GLN A 241 8.98 -19.11 -10.09
CA GLN A 241 10.39 -19.04 -9.68
C GLN A 241 11.08 -17.78 -10.23
N GLY A 242 11.54 -16.91 -9.33
CA GLY A 242 12.22 -15.67 -9.67
C GLY A 242 11.31 -14.55 -10.19
N GLY A 243 9.98 -14.63 -10.06
CA GLY A 243 9.14 -13.52 -10.47
C GLY A 243 7.66 -13.67 -10.18
N TRP A 244 6.92 -12.61 -10.46
CA TRP A 244 5.48 -12.61 -10.28
C TRP A 244 4.78 -11.60 -11.19
N PHE A 245 3.53 -11.86 -11.55
CA PHE A 245 2.66 -10.88 -12.20
C PHE A 245 1.69 -10.27 -11.20
N TRP A 246 1.38 -8.99 -11.35
CA TRP A 246 0.17 -8.41 -10.75
C TRP A 246 -0.95 -8.30 -11.78
N VAL A 247 -2.18 -8.53 -11.32
CA VAL A 247 -3.42 -8.20 -12.03
C VAL A 247 -4.33 -7.44 -11.07
N ILE A 248 -4.53 -6.15 -11.34
CA ILE A 248 -5.24 -5.18 -10.51
C ILE A 248 -6.37 -4.58 -11.35
N PRO A 249 -7.56 -5.21 -11.36
CA PRO A 249 -8.69 -4.72 -12.14
C PRO A 249 -9.33 -3.49 -11.48
N PHE A 250 -9.77 -2.55 -12.31
CA PHE A 250 -10.61 -1.42 -11.90
C PHE A 250 -12.09 -1.64 -12.24
N ASP A 251 -12.41 -2.74 -12.95
CA ASP A 251 -13.74 -3.10 -13.44
C ASP A 251 -14.40 -4.26 -12.65
N ASN A 252 -13.83 -4.60 -11.49
CA ASN A 252 -14.19 -5.80 -10.70
C ASN A 252 -15.31 -5.60 -9.67
N HIS A 253 -16.09 -4.53 -9.81
CA HIS A 253 -17.28 -4.27 -8.99
C HIS A 253 -18.42 -3.83 -9.88
N SER A 254 -19.63 -4.31 -9.62
CA SER A 254 -20.86 -4.04 -10.39
C SER A 254 -21.26 -2.57 -10.56
N ALA A 255 -20.56 -1.67 -9.88
CA ALA A 255 -20.83 -0.24 -9.87
C ALA A 255 -19.53 0.58 -10.02
N GLY A 256 -18.46 -0.08 -10.47
CA GLY A 256 -17.33 0.57 -11.10
C GLY A 256 -17.66 0.89 -12.57
N THR A 257 -17.02 1.93 -13.10
CA THR A 257 -17.24 2.41 -14.48
C THR A 257 -16.02 2.27 -15.39
N SER A 258 -14.89 1.86 -14.82
CA SER A 258 -13.67 1.60 -15.59
C SER A 258 -13.78 0.27 -16.33
N GLU A 259 -13.07 0.15 -17.46
CA GLU A 259 -12.79 -1.12 -18.15
C GLU A 259 -11.32 -1.52 -18.06
N LEU A 260 -10.53 -0.73 -17.34
CA LEU A 260 -9.09 -0.88 -17.25
C LEU A 260 -8.71 -1.94 -16.22
N CYS A 261 -7.59 -2.59 -16.47
CA CYS A 261 -6.87 -3.43 -15.52
C CYS A 261 -5.40 -3.02 -15.55
N SER A 262 -4.84 -2.73 -14.37
CA SER A 262 -3.41 -2.58 -14.22
C SER A 262 -2.74 -3.95 -14.21
N VAL A 263 -1.70 -4.09 -15.02
CA VAL A 263 -0.97 -5.35 -15.16
C VAL A 263 0.52 -5.08 -15.23
N GLY A 264 1.29 -5.97 -14.60
CA GLY A 264 2.72 -5.89 -14.65
C GLY A 264 3.36 -7.19 -14.21
N ILE A 265 4.65 -7.30 -14.47
CA ILE A 265 5.49 -8.42 -14.09
C ILE A 265 6.75 -7.88 -13.43
N ASN A 266 7.10 -8.48 -12.30
CA ASN A 266 8.31 -8.21 -11.56
C ASN A 266 9.21 -9.43 -11.65
N LEU A 267 10.47 -9.20 -12.00
CA LEU A 267 11.44 -10.24 -12.34
C LEU A 267 12.70 -10.03 -11.52
N ASP A 268 13.16 -11.07 -10.83
CA ASP A 268 14.47 -11.16 -10.22
C ASP A 268 15.54 -11.01 -11.32
N LEU A 269 16.45 -10.05 -11.17
CA LEU A 269 17.48 -9.72 -12.15
C LEU A 269 18.51 -10.84 -12.34
N ASP A 270 18.81 -11.58 -11.27
CA ASP A 270 19.85 -12.60 -11.30
C ASP A 270 19.31 -13.88 -11.96
N ARG A 271 17.99 -14.10 -11.94
CA ARG A 271 17.31 -15.25 -12.58
C ARG A 271 16.73 -14.96 -13.95
N HIS A 272 16.19 -13.76 -14.14
CA HIS A 272 15.57 -13.29 -15.38
C HIS A 272 16.22 -11.98 -15.81
N PRO A 273 17.48 -11.99 -16.26
CA PRO A 273 18.17 -10.79 -16.72
C PRO A 273 17.45 -10.19 -17.92
N ARG A 274 17.60 -8.88 -18.12
CA ARG A 274 16.97 -8.18 -19.25
C ARG A 274 17.55 -8.71 -20.57
N PRO A 275 16.72 -9.26 -21.47
CA PRO A 275 17.18 -9.74 -22.77
C PRO A 275 17.58 -8.58 -23.71
N GLU A 276 18.65 -8.77 -24.46
CA GLU A 276 19.08 -7.81 -25.49
C GLU A 276 18.18 -7.85 -26.72
N GLY A 277 17.89 -6.67 -27.29
CA GLY A 277 17.13 -6.56 -28.55
C GLY A 277 15.64 -6.90 -28.47
N VAL A 278 15.10 -7.19 -27.28
CA VAL A 278 13.68 -7.54 -27.08
C VAL A 278 12.92 -6.34 -26.52
N SER A 279 11.76 -6.05 -27.10
CA SER A 279 10.89 -4.98 -26.59
C SER A 279 10.22 -5.38 -25.27
N ALA A 280 9.85 -4.40 -24.44
CA ALA A 280 9.13 -4.64 -23.18
C ALA A 280 7.83 -5.43 -23.37
N GLU A 281 7.09 -5.12 -24.44
CA GLU A 281 5.86 -5.84 -24.80
C GLU A 281 6.14 -7.29 -25.18
N GLU A 282 7.14 -7.52 -26.05
CA GLU A 282 7.49 -8.85 -26.49
C GLU A 282 7.93 -9.71 -25.30
N GLU A 283 8.76 -9.16 -24.42
CA GLU A 283 9.20 -9.83 -23.20
C GLU A 283 8.04 -10.16 -22.26
N PHE A 284 7.15 -9.20 -22.00
CA PHE A 284 5.95 -9.42 -21.19
C PHE A 284 5.15 -10.62 -21.71
N TRP A 285 4.87 -10.65 -23.02
CA TRP A 285 4.13 -11.75 -23.63
C TRP A 285 4.91 -13.06 -23.68
N ARG A 286 6.26 -13.04 -23.78
CA ARG A 286 7.09 -14.25 -23.64
C ARG A 286 6.87 -14.88 -22.27
N HIS A 287 6.87 -14.10 -21.19
CA HIS A 287 6.57 -14.61 -19.85
C HIS A 287 5.12 -15.08 -19.68
N VAL A 288 4.13 -14.32 -20.20
CA VAL A 288 2.71 -14.74 -20.14
C VAL A 288 2.51 -16.12 -20.76
N ARG A 289 3.15 -16.40 -21.91
CA ARG A 289 3.01 -17.68 -22.64
C ARG A 289 3.61 -18.88 -21.91
N LYS A 290 4.52 -18.67 -20.95
CA LYS A 290 5.09 -19.75 -20.13
C LYS A 290 4.06 -20.41 -19.22
N PHE A 291 2.98 -19.70 -18.87
CA PHE A 291 2.02 -20.13 -17.86
C PHE A 291 0.60 -20.25 -18.47
N PRO A 292 0.14 -21.46 -18.81
CA PRO A 292 -1.13 -21.69 -19.51
C PRO A 292 -2.36 -20.95 -18.94
N SER A 293 -2.53 -20.92 -17.62
CA SER A 293 -3.67 -20.21 -17.01
C SER A 293 -3.55 -18.69 -17.11
N VAL A 294 -2.34 -18.15 -17.00
CA VAL A 294 -2.08 -16.72 -17.21
C VAL A 294 -2.34 -16.38 -18.67
N ALA A 295 -1.80 -17.16 -19.61
CA ALA A 295 -2.07 -16.97 -21.04
C ALA A 295 -3.58 -16.97 -21.36
N ARG A 296 -4.38 -17.87 -20.76
CA ARG A 296 -5.85 -17.85 -20.89
C ARG A 296 -6.50 -16.62 -20.27
N GLN A 297 -6.01 -16.13 -19.14
CA GLN A 297 -6.53 -14.91 -18.52
C GLN A 297 -6.34 -13.68 -19.42
N PHE A 298 -5.19 -13.62 -20.10
CA PHE A 298 -4.85 -12.55 -21.03
C PHE A 298 -5.37 -12.80 -22.46
N GLU A 299 -6.17 -13.85 -22.68
CA GLU A 299 -6.76 -14.15 -23.99
C GLU A 299 -7.79 -13.08 -24.39
N GLY A 300 -7.34 -12.14 -25.24
CA GLY A 300 -8.11 -10.98 -25.70
C GLY A 300 -7.70 -9.66 -25.03
N ALA A 301 -6.80 -9.70 -24.05
CA ALA A 301 -6.30 -8.51 -23.37
C ALA A 301 -5.48 -7.62 -24.34
N ARG A 302 -5.64 -6.30 -24.23
CA ARG A 302 -4.93 -5.32 -25.07
C ARG A 302 -4.41 -4.19 -24.23
N ALA A 303 -3.14 -3.83 -24.40
CA ALA A 303 -2.57 -2.64 -23.80
C ALA A 303 -3.24 -1.37 -24.34
N VAL A 304 -3.59 -0.44 -23.44
CA VAL A 304 -4.13 0.88 -23.79
C VAL A 304 -3.14 2.02 -23.54
N ARG A 305 -1.93 1.66 -23.12
CA ARG A 305 -0.79 2.56 -22.99
C ARG A 305 0.50 1.79 -23.30
N PRO A 306 1.58 2.48 -23.67
CA PRO A 306 2.87 1.83 -23.86
C PRO A 306 3.32 1.05 -22.62
N TYR A 307 4.01 -0.06 -22.82
CA TYR A 307 4.68 -0.76 -21.74
C TYR A 307 5.84 0.10 -21.22
N VAL A 308 5.95 0.17 -19.91
CA VAL A 308 7.13 0.71 -19.23
C VAL A 308 7.96 -0.46 -18.74
N SER A 309 9.26 -0.45 -19.02
CA SER A 309 10.23 -1.42 -18.51
C SER A 309 11.30 -0.68 -17.73
N THR A 310 11.64 -1.17 -16.55
CA THR A 310 12.70 -0.62 -15.70
C THR A 310 13.95 -1.49 -15.79
N ASP A 311 15.10 -0.91 -15.46
CA ASP A 311 16.24 -1.69 -15.00
C ASP A 311 15.99 -2.09 -13.53
N ARG A 312 17.03 -2.12 -12.67
CA ARG A 312 16.85 -2.35 -11.24
C ARG A 312 15.86 -1.31 -10.67
N THR A 313 14.75 -1.78 -10.11
CA THR A 313 13.69 -0.90 -9.61
C THR A 313 14.05 -0.27 -8.26
N GLN A 314 14.89 -0.96 -7.47
CA GLN A 314 15.32 -0.46 -6.17
C GLN A 314 16.23 0.76 -6.32
N PHE A 315 16.03 1.76 -5.46
CA PHE A 315 16.92 2.90 -5.29
C PHE A 315 16.91 3.36 -3.83
N SER A 316 17.95 4.11 -3.44
CA SER A 316 18.08 4.63 -2.08
C SER A 316 18.80 5.98 -2.05
N SER A 317 18.40 6.85 -1.13
CA SER A 317 19.17 8.05 -0.76
C SER A 317 19.89 7.83 0.58
N ARG A 318 21.07 8.40 0.79
CA ARG A 318 21.81 8.32 2.07
C ARG A 318 21.04 8.94 3.22
N SER A 319 20.46 10.10 2.96
CA SER A 319 19.71 10.89 3.92
C SER A 319 18.30 11.17 3.43
N VAL A 320 17.40 11.36 4.39
CA VAL A 320 15.98 11.69 4.18
C VAL A 320 15.69 13.11 4.64
N VAL A 321 16.46 13.62 5.60
CA VAL A 321 16.29 14.96 6.18
C VAL A 321 17.63 15.68 6.14
N GLY A 322 17.57 17.00 6.03
CA GLY A 322 18.73 17.88 6.17
C GLY A 322 18.26 19.29 6.45
N ASP A 323 19.21 20.22 6.47
CA ASP A 323 18.91 21.61 6.78
C ASP A 323 17.97 22.20 5.74
N ARG A 324 16.79 22.68 6.18
CA ARG A 324 15.72 23.25 5.34
C ARG A 324 15.08 22.28 4.32
N TRP A 325 15.28 20.96 4.42
CA TRP A 325 14.61 20.01 3.51
C TRP A 325 14.33 18.61 4.07
N CYS A 326 13.30 17.95 3.53
CA CYS A 326 13.16 16.49 3.68
C CYS A 326 12.57 15.81 2.44
N LEU A 327 12.74 14.49 2.36
CA LEU A 327 12.16 13.63 1.33
C LEU A 327 10.93 12.89 1.89
N LEU A 328 9.86 12.82 1.10
CA LEU A 328 8.85 11.78 1.32
C LEU A 328 9.44 10.39 1.03
N PRO A 329 8.88 9.30 1.58
CA PRO A 329 9.48 7.96 1.48
C PRO A 329 9.82 7.56 0.05
N HIS A 330 8.90 7.78 -0.89
CA HIS A 330 9.07 7.44 -2.31
C HIS A 330 10.11 8.27 -3.06
N ALA A 331 10.48 9.44 -2.52
CA ALA A 331 11.59 10.22 -3.05
C ALA A 331 12.94 9.67 -2.57
N SER A 332 12.97 9.07 -1.37
CA SER A 332 14.18 8.50 -0.79
C SER A 332 14.47 7.08 -1.27
N ASP A 333 13.50 6.17 -1.19
CA ASP A 333 13.73 4.76 -1.48
C ASP A 333 12.52 4.07 -2.12
N PHE A 334 12.81 2.94 -2.77
CA PHE A 334 11.82 2.00 -3.25
C PHE A 334 12.38 0.57 -3.22
N ILE A 335 11.52 -0.40 -2.90
CA ILE A 335 11.87 -1.83 -2.92
C ILE A 335 11.16 -2.51 -4.09
N ASP A 336 9.89 -2.89 -3.92
CA ASP A 336 9.15 -3.66 -4.90
C ASP A 336 7.64 -3.41 -4.71
N PRO A 337 6.79 -3.51 -5.75
CA PRO A 337 5.34 -3.40 -5.60
C PRO A 337 4.70 -4.53 -4.78
N LEU A 338 5.40 -5.64 -4.52
CA LEU A 338 4.90 -6.75 -3.72
C LEU A 338 4.45 -6.28 -2.32
N PHE A 339 3.28 -6.74 -1.88
CA PHE A 339 2.59 -6.32 -0.64
C PHE A 339 2.12 -4.86 -0.60
N SER A 340 2.29 -4.08 -1.68
CA SER A 340 1.71 -2.74 -1.84
C SER A 340 2.03 -1.76 -0.70
N SER A 341 3.24 -1.85 -0.17
CA SER A 341 3.68 -1.14 1.04
C SER A 341 3.81 0.37 0.87
N GLY A 342 4.13 0.83 -0.35
CA GLY A 342 4.50 2.22 -0.58
C GLY A 342 3.48 3.22 -0.03
N LEU A 343 2.19 3.07 -0.35
CA LEU A 343 1.17 4.00 0.11
C LEU A 343 1.06 4.02 1.63
N ALA A 344 1.11 2.85 2.27
CA ALA A 344 1.07 2.75 3.73
C ALA A 344 2.28 3.46 4.38
N VAL A 345 3.48 3.28 3.82
CA VAL A 345 4.70 3.94 4.31
C VAL A 345 4.56 5.46 4.21
N THR A 346 4.05 5.96 3.09
CA THR A 346 3.83 7.41 2.90
C THR A 346 2.79 7.97 3.86
N VAL A 347 1.64 7.31 4.01
CA VAL A 347 0.59 7.78 4.92
C VAL A 347 1.10 7.84 6.37
N MET A 348 1.89 6.86 6.82
CA MET A 348 2.49 6.90 8.17
C MET A 348 3.67 7.87 8.30
N ALA A 349 4.43 8.11 7.24
CA ALA A 349 5.41 9.19 7.22
C ALA A 349 4.73 10.56 7.39
N LEU A 350 3.60 10.79 6.72
CA LEU A 350 2.81 12.02 6.88
C LEU A 350 2.24 12.15 8.29
N ASN A 351 1.86 11.05 8.94
CA ASN A 351 1.41 11.08 10.33
C ASN A 351 2.45 11.73 11.25
N ALA A 352 3.74 11.47 11.03
CA ALA A 352 4.83 12.05 11.80
C ALA A 352 5.33 13.39 11.25
N LEU A 353 5.39 13.55 9.91
CA LEU A 353 5.95 14.75 9.28
C LEU A 353 5.07 15.97 9.46
N SER A 354 3.76 15.84 9.28
CA SER A 354 2.89 17.01 9.15
C SER A 354 2.87 17.89 10.39
N HIS A 355 2.71 17.34 11.60
CA HIS A 355 2.74 18.15 12.82
C HIS A 355 4.12 18.78 13.06
N ARG A 356 5.22 18.06 12.75
CA ARG A 356 6.58 18.60 12.90
C ARG A 356 6.82 19.83 12.03
N ILE A 357 6.32 19.81 10.79
CA ILE A 357 6.37 20.99 9.92
C ILE A 357 5.48 22.11 10.46
N ILE A 358 4.25 21.82 10.89
CA ILE A 358 3.35 22.84 11.45
C ILE A 358 4.00 23.51 12.67
N ASP A 359 4.60 22.74 13.57
CA ASP A 359 5.29 23.23 14.75
C ASP A 359 6.54 24.04 14.36
N ALA A 360 7.35 23.53 13.41
CA ALA A 360 8.53 24.24 12.90
C ALA A 360 8.20 25.62 12.32
N VAL A 361 7.12 25.73 11.53
CA VAL A 361 6.67 27.01 10.95
C VAL A 361 6.19 27.96 12.04
N ARG A 362 5.47 27.47 13.05
CA ARG A 362 4.96 28.30 14.16
C ARG A 362 6.07 28.83 15.06
N GLU A 363 7.09 28.03 15.26
CA GLU A 363 8.22 28.31 16.16
C GLU A 363 9.40 28.96 15.43
N ASP A 364 9.34 29.05 14.10
CA ASP A 364 10.46 29.43 13.21
C ASP A 364 11.73 28.62 13.49
N ASP A 365 11.55 27.31 13.72
CA ASP A 365 12.61 26.37 14.07
C ASP A 365 12.59 25.15 13.15
N PHE A 366 13.46 25.20 12.14
CA PHE A 366 13.63 24.15 11.15
C PHE A 366 14.89 23.30 11.39
N ASP A 367 15.38 23.23 12.63
CA ASP A 367 16.54 22.40 12.98
C ASP A 367 16.33 20.96 12.50
N THR A 368 17.36 20.41 11.84
CA THR A 368 17.33 19.07 11.26
C THR A 368 16.97 17.99 12.30
N ALA A 369 17.35 18.16 13.56
CA ALA A 369 17.08 17.22 14.65
C ALA A 369 15.57 17.00 14.87
N ARG A 370 14.73 18.02 14.63
CA ARG A 370 13.26 17.92 14.71
C ARG A 370 12.71 16.84 13.77
N PHE A 371 13.37 16.67 12.62
CA PHE A 371 12.94 15.74 11.57
C PHE A 371 13.70 14.40 11.60
N GLY A 372 14.71 14.23 12.46
CA GLY A 372 15.55 13.02 12.54
C GLY A 372 14.76 11.72 12.76
N TYR A 373 13.60 11.78 13.40
CA TYR A 373 12.68 10.64 13.52
C TYR A 373 12.31 10.05 12.15
N LEU A 374 12.04 10.89 11.15
CA LEU A 374 11.59 10.44 9.83
C LEU A 374 12.66 9.65 9.11
N GLU A 375 13.92 10.08 9.19
CA GLU A 375 15.02 9.34 8.58
C GLU A 375 15.16 7.95 9.19
N GLN A 376 15.21 7.87 10.52
CA GLN A 376 15.31 6.59 11.24
C GLN A 376 14.14 5.67 10.89
N TRP A 377 12.93 6.21 10.88
CA TRP A 377 11.71 5.47 10.60
C TRP A 377 11.66 4.99 9.13
N ILE A 378 11.88 5.88 8.16
CA ILE A 378 11.84 5.56 6.73
C ILE A 378 12.89 4.51 6.39
N LYS A 379 14.14 4.67 6.85
CA LYS A 379 15.22 3.69 6.60
C LYS A 379 14.97 2.35 7.26
N ARG A 380 14.39 2.33 8.47
CA ARG A 380 13.98 1.08 9.12
C ARG A 380 12.88 0.38 8.32
N MET A 381 11.87 1.12 7.86
CA MET A 381 10.76 0.54 7.09
C MET A 381 11.24 -0.08 5.78
N PHE A 382 12.12 0.59 5.03
CA PHE A 382 12.60 0.06 3.77
C PHE A 382 13.55 -1.13 3.93
N ARG A 383 14.36 -1.18 5.00
CA ARG A 383 15.13 -2.40 5.35
C ARG A 383 14.22 -3.59 5.66
N PHE A 384 13.14 -3.37 6.42
CA PHE A 384 12.16 -4.42 6.69
C PHE A 384 11.50 -4.92 5.41
N TYR A 385 11.06 -4.00 4.54
CA TYR A 385 10.45 -4.41 3.27
C TYR A 385 11.42 -5.07 2.31
N ASP A 386 12.71 -4.71 2.34
CA ASP A 386 13.76 -5.43 1.60
C ASP A 386 13.90 -6.87 2.08
N ASP A 387 14.01 -7.09 3.39
CA ASP A 387 14.04 -8.45 3.97
C ASP A 387 12.76 -9.23 3.61
N LEU A 388 11.60 -8.57 3.71
CA LEU A 388 10.30 -9.18 3.43
C LEU A 388 10.21 -9.64 1.97
N VAL A 389 10.57 -8.76 1.04
CA VAL A 389 10.47 -9.02 -0.40
C VAL A 389 11.55 -9.99 -0.87
N SER A 390 12.81 -9.81 -0.47
CA SER A 390 13.90 -10.71 -0.87
C SER A 390 13.62 -12.16 -0.43
N CYS A 391 13.16 -12.38 0.81
CA CYS A 391 12.74 -13.70 1.26
C CYS A 391 11.51 -14.21 0.52
N SER A 392 10.60 -13.33 0.07
CA SER A 392 9.48 -13.73 -0.77
C SER A 392 9.95 -14.30 -2.11
N TYR A 393 10.88 -13.62 -2.79
CA TYR A 393 11.48 -14.10 -4.03
C TYR A 393 12.16 -15.46 -3.88
N VAL A 394 12.92 -15.65 -2.81
CA VAL A 394 13.52 -16.96 -2.48
C VAL A 394 12.43 -18.02 -2.24
N SER A 395 11.39 -17.67 -1.49
CA SER A 395 10.30 -18.60 -1.20
C SER A 395 9.43 -18.95 -2.42
N PHE A 396 9.54 -18.23 -3.53
CA PHE A 396 8.89 -18.60 -4.80
C PHE A 396 9.55 -19.81 -5.48
N ASP A 397 10.59 -20.40 -4.89
CA ASP A 397 11.19 -21.65 -5.37
C ASP A 397 10.29 -22.87 -5.18
N ASP A 398 9.45 -22.82 -4.14
CA ASP A 398 8.61 -23.91 -3.71
C ASP A 398 7.32 -23.38 -3.08
N PHE A 399 6.17 -23.93 -3.47
CA PHE A 399 4.88 -23.45 -2.98
C PHE A 399 4.76 -23.60 -1.45
N GLU A 400 5.26 -24.69 -0.86
CA GLU A 400 5.14 -24.89 0.59
C GLU A 400 6.04 -23.93 1.38
N LEU A 401 7.22 -23.59 0.85
CA LEU A 401 8.05 -22.53 1.43
C LEU A 401 7.38 -21.16 1.34
N TRP A 402 6.77 -20.81 0.20
CA TRP A 402 5.92 -19.62 0.09
C TRP A 402 4.75 -19.65 1.08
N ASN A 403 4.05 -20.78 1.20
CA ASN A 403 2.90 -20.95 2.08
C ASN A 403 3.28 -20.69 3.56
N ALA A 404 4.46 -21.15 3.97
CA ALA A 404 5.03 -20.89 5.30
C ALA A 404 5.44 -19.42 5.47
N TRP A 405 6.21 -18.86 4.52
CA TRP A 405 6.68 -17.48 4.57
C TRP A 405 5.53 -16.45 4.55
N ASN A 406 4.50 -16.70 3.73
CA ASN A 406 3.29 -15.87 3.63
C ASN A 406 2.55 -15.74 4.97
N ARG A 407 2.66 -16.73 5.87
CA ARG A 407 2.09 -16.66 7.23
C ARG A 407 2.85 -15.71 8.14
N VAL A 408 4.17 -15.63 7.98
CA VAL A 408 4.99 -14.65 8.70
C VAL A 408 4.52 -13.24 8.33
N TRP A 409 4.39 -12.96 7.03
CA TRP A 409 3.82 -11.70 6.54
C TRP A 409 2.38 -11.44 7.04
N THR A 410 1.54 -12.47 7.08
CA THR A 410 0.17 -12.38 7.58
C THR A 410 0.15 -11.92 9.05
N ILE A 411 1.04 -12.47 9.88
CA ILE A 411 1.17 -12.09 11.29
C ILE A 411 1.71 -10.67 11.43
N THR A 412 2.78 -10.29 10.72
CA THR A 412 3.32 -8.92 10.77
C THR A 412 2.24 -7.90 10.36
N THR A 413 1.49 -8.17 9.30
CA THR A 413 0.40 -7.32 8.81
C THR A 413 -0.69 -7.15 9.86
N LEU A 414 -1.12 -8.22 10.53
CA LEU A 414 -2.14 -8.17 11.60
C LEU A 414 -1.75 -7.18 12.69
N TYR A 415 -0.53 -7.27 13.21
CA TYR A 415 -0.07 -6.42 14.31
C TYR A 415 0.16 -4.97 13.84
N GLY A 416 0.63 -4.77 12.61
CA GLY A 416 0.75 -3.44 12.00
C GLY A 416 -0.60 -2.73 11.87
N THR A 417 -1.60 -3.40 11.27
CA THR A 417 -2.96 -2.85 11.13
C THR A 417 -3.59 -2.59 12.50
N ASN A 418 -3.43 -3.52 13.46
CA ASN A 418 -4.06 -3.37 14.76
C ASN A 418 -3.42 -2.25 15.60
N ALA A 419 -2.14 -1.90 15.39
CA ALA A 419 -1.51 -0.74 16.02
C ALA A 419 -2.25 0.56 15.67
N GLN A 420 -2.52 0.79 14.38
CA GLN A 420 -3.29 1.95 13.90
C GLN A 420 -4.73 1.93 14.44
N ASN A 421 -5.35 0.76 14.49
CA ASN A 421 -6.68 0.60 15.08
C ASN A 421 -6.69 0.89 16.59
N GLN A 422 -5.65 0.52 17.35
CA GLN A 422 -5.55 0.88 18.78
C GLN A 422 -5.48 2.40 18.97
N ALA A 423 -4.68 3.10 18.17
CA ALA A 423 -4.60 4.56 18.23
C ALA A 423 -5.94 5.22 17.87
N ALA A 424 -6.65 4.70 16.87
CA ALA A 424 -8.00 5.15 16.51
C ALA A 424 -9.03 4.90 17.63
N VAL A 425 -8.96 3.75 18.31
CA VAL A 425 -9.83 3.44 19.46
C VAL A 425 -9.53 4.36 20.65
N ALA A 426 -8.26 4.72 20.87
CA ALA A 426 -7.89 5.69 21.89
C ALA A 426 -8.47 7.08 21.57
N PHE A 427 -8.28 7.55 20.34
CA PHE A 427 -8.85 8.81 19.86
C PHE A 427 -10.37 8.87 20.02
N GLU A 428 -11.10 7.82 19.66
CA GLU A 428 -12.57 7.79 19.80
C GLU A 428 -13.06 7.87 21.25
N LYS A 429 -12.21 7.52 22.22
CA LYS A 429 -12.54 7.64 23.65
C LYS A 429 -12.21 9.02 24.21
N THR A 430 -11.14 9.64 23.73
CA THR A 430 -10.59 10.88 24.31
C THR A 430 -10.95 12.14 23.52
N GLY A 431 -11.18 12.01 22.21
CA GLY A 431 -11.27 13.13 21.27
C GLY A 431 -9.92 13.83 21.03
N ASP A 432 -8.82 13.31 21.57
CA ASP A 432 -7.51 13.97 21.57
C ASP A 432 -6.62 13.43 20.43
N PRO A 433 -6.27 14.26 19.43
CA PRO A 433 -5.35 13.91 18.34
C PRO A 433 -3.98 13.41 18.80
N ALA A 434 -3.52 13.77 20.00
CA ALA A 434 -2.26 13.26 20.56
C ALA A 434 -2.26 11.74 20.76
N SER A 435 -3.44 11.11 20.77
CA SER A 435 -3.58 9.64 20.77
C SER A 435 -2.84 8.98 19.60
N PHE A 436 -2.66 9.69 18.48
CA PHE A 436 -1.94 9.19 17.30
C PHE A 436 -0.41 9.28 17.41
N THR A 437 0.13 10.04 18.38
CA THR A 437 1.57 10.05 18.69
C THR A 437 2.04 8.67 19.19
N ALA A 438 1.14 7.84 19.71
CA ALA A 438 1.44 6.45 20.05
C ALA A 438 2.01 5.66 18.85
N LEU A 439 1.60 6.00 17.62
CA LEU A 439 2.10 5.38 16.38
C LEU A 439 3.55 5.76 16.04
N GLU A 440 4.16 6.64 16.83
CA GLU A 440 5.56 7.06 16.69
C GLU A 440 6.45 6.43 17.77
N THR A 441 5.92 5.55 18.61
CA THR A 441 6.66 4.89 19.70
C THR A 441 6.39 3.39 19.76
N ALA A 442 7.36 2.61 20.24
CA ALA A 442 7.18 1.17 20.40
C ALA A 442 6.02 0.89 21.39
N PRO A 443 5.20 -0.16 21.16
CA PRO A 443 5.35 -1.17 20.11
C PRO A 443 4.63 -0.84 18.79
N TYR A 444 4.03 0.35 18.68
CA TYR A 444 3.22 0.74 17.51
C TYR A 444 3.99 1.51 16.43
N ARG A 445 5.24 1.87 16.70
CA ARG A 445 6.11 2.57 15.74
C ARG A 445 6.38 1.69 14.52
N GLY A 446 5.94 2.15 13.36
CA GLY A 446 6.17 1.44 12.10
C GLY A 446 5.00 0.60 11.63
N LEU A 447 5.06 0.18 10.36
CA LEU A 447 4.09 -0.74 9.77
C LEU A 447 4.45 -2.18 10.11
N GLN A 448 3.55 -3.12 9.83
CA GLN A 448 3.86 -4.55 9.93
C GLN A 448 4.34 -5.01 11.33
N GLY A 449 4.07 -4.22 12.38
CA GLY A 449 4.46 -4.54 13.74
C GLY A 449 5.98 -4.57 13.98
N VAL A 450 6.78 -3.88 13.17
CA VAL A 450 8.26 -3.96 13.19
C VAL A 450 8.92 -3.50 14.50
N ASP A 451 8.23 -2.77 15.35
CA ASP A 451 8.74 -2.37 16.67
C ASP A 451 8.09 -3.13 17.82
N ASN A 452 7.23 -4.10 17.53
CA ASN A 452 6.83 -5.07 18.52
C ASN A 452 7.95 -6.12 18.65
N PRO A 453 8.57 -6.27 19.84
CA PRO A 453 9.73 -7.12 20.01
C PRO A 453 9.47 -8.60 19.67
N TRP A 454 8.26 -9.10 19.93
CA TRP A 454 7.88 -10.48 19.63
C TRP A 454 7.69 -10.69 18.12
N VAL A 455 7.09 -9.70 17.44
CA VAL A 455 6.90 -9.73 15.98
C VAL A 455 8.24 -9.60 15.28
N SER A 456 9.12 -8.69 15.72
CA SER A 456 10.47 -8.51 15.18
C SER A 456 11.28 -9.79 15.32
N GLN A 457 11.24 -10.43 16.50
CA GLN A 457 11.95 -11.70 16.73
C GLN A 457 11.46 -12.81 15.81
N LEU A 458 10.13 -13.01 15.69
CA LEU A 458 9.55 -13.99 14.76
C LEU A 458 10.01 -13.71 13.32
N PHE A 459 9.93 -12.46 12.88
CA PHE A 459 10.27 -12.07 11.52
C PHE A 459 11.76 -12.29 11.22
N GLU A 460 12.65 -11.83 12.10
CA GLU A 460 14.11 -11.96 11.93
C GLU A 460 14.53 -13.43 11.90
N GLN A 461 14.00 -14.26 12.81
CA GLN A 461 14.30 -15.70 12.84
C GLN A 461 13.76 -16.41 11.60
N ALA A 462 12.55 -16.08 11.15
CA ALA A 462 11.98 -16.67 9.94
C ALA A 462 12.73 -16.22 8.67
N ARG A 463 13.15 -14.95 8.60
CA ARG A 463 14.01 -14.42 7.54
C ARG A 463 15.30 -15.23 7.47
N ASP A 464 15.98 -15.42 8.60
CA ASP A 464 17.24 -16.15 8.63
C ASP A 464 17.08 -17.62 8.17
N VAL A 465 15.94 -18.24 8.46
CA VAL A 465 15.60 -19.57 7.93
C VAL A 465 15.43 -19.56 6.40
N VAL A 466 14.74 -18.58 5.84
CA VAL A 466 14.58 -18.47 4.37
C VAL A 466 15.93 -18.17 3.70
N LEU A 467 16.78 -17.35 4.31
CA LEU A 467 18.12 -17.08 3.82
C LEU A 467 19.01 -18.32 3.87
N ALA A 468 18.92 -19.13 4.93
CA ALA A 468 19.63 -20.41 5.05
C ALA A 468 19.15 -21.45 4.01
N TYR A 469 17.87 -21.42 3.63
CA TYR A 469 17.40 -22.18 2.46
C TYR A 469 18.02 -21.66 1.17
N GLY A 470 18.00 -20.33 0.97
CA GLY A 470 18.54 -19.69 -0.24
C GLY A 470 20.06 -19.90 -0.45
N SER A 471 20.83 -20.06 0.64
CA SER A 471 22.26 -20.42 0.59
C SER A 471 22.52 -21.92 0.40
N GLY A 472 21.49 -22.77 0.50
CA GLY A 472 21.61 -24.24 0.43
C GLY A 472 21.94 -24.92 1.75
N ASP A 473 21.94 -24.19 2.88
CA ASP A 473 22.20 -24.75 4.21
C ASP A 473 21.00 -25.56 4.76
N LEU A 474 19.79 -25.27 4.27
CA LEU A 474 18.56 -26.00 4.59
C LEU A 474 17.85 -26.48 3.32
N THR A 475 17.25 -27.66 3.40
CA THR A 475 16.25 -28.10 2.40
C THR A 475 14.91 -27.36 2.59
N SER A 476 14.05 -27.33 1.55
CA SER A 476 12.72 -26.68 1.66
C SER A 476 11.93 -27.25 2.85
N ASN A 477 11.87 -28.58 3.01
CA ASN A 477 11.13 -29.22 4.10
C ASN A 477 11.65 -28.82 5.49
N GLN A 478 12.96 -28.67 5.66
CA GLN A 478 13.56 -28.21 6.92
C GLN A 478 13.19 -26.76 7.20
N ALA A 479 13.28 -25.89 6.19
CA ALA A 479 12.93 -24.48 6.31
C ALA A 479 11.44 -24.29 6.63
N VAL A 480 10.55 -24.97 5.90
CA VAL A 480 9.10 -24.98 6.15
C VAL A 480 8.81 -25.40 7.58
N THR A 481 9.35 -26.55 8.02
CA THR A 481 9.14 -27.07 9.39
C THR A 481 9.57 -26.03 10.42
N ARG A 482 10.76 -25.45 10.25
CA ARG A 482 11.32 -24.46 11.17
C ARG A 482 10.47 -23.18 11.24
N ILE A 483 9.95 -22.68 10.12
CA ILE A 483 9.06 -21.50 10.10
C ILE A 483 7.76 -21.80 10.86
N PHE A 484 7.16 -22.97 10.66
CA PHE A 484 5.95 -23.36 11.41
C PHE A 484 6.20 -23.52 12.91
N ASP A 485 7.38 -24.02 13.30
CA ASP A 485 7.79 -24.07 14.70
C ASP A 485 7.92 -22.67 15.29
N LEU A 486 8.58 -21.74 14.60
CA LEU A 486 8.69 -20.34 15.02
C LEU A 486 7.32 -19.67 15.18
N LEU A 487 6.40 -19.88 14.22
CA LEU A 487 5.03 -19.37 14.32
C LEU A 487 4.32 -19.91 15.56
N ARG A 488 4.45 -21.21 15.84
CA ARG A 488 3.85 -21.87 17.01
C ARG A 488 4.45 -21.36 18.32
N GLU A 489 5.76 -21.24 18.39
CA GLU A 489 6.52 -20.81 19.58
C GLU A 489 6.30 -19.33 19.89
N SER A 490 6.05 -18.49 18.88
CA SER A 490 5.84 -17.05 19.06
C SER A 490 4.63 -16.71 19.95
N GLY A 491 3.61 -17.57 19.96
CA GLY A 491 2.31 -17.29 20.61
C GLY A 491 1.51 -16.15 19.94
N LEU A 492 1.99 -15.58 18.83
CA LEU A 492 1.38 -14.43 18.18
C LEU A 492 0.14 -14.78 17.34
N CYS A 493 -0.02 -16.05 16.97
CA CYS A 493 -1.10 -16.51 16.10
C CYS A 493 -2.45 -16.57 16.84
N PRO A 494 -3.50 -15.89 16.35
CA PRO A 494 -4.84 -16.02 16.90
C PRO A 494 -5.37 -17.45 16.80
N ALA A 495 -5.86 -18.02 17.92
CA ALA A 495 -6.40 -19.38 17.93
C ALA A 495 -7.70 -19.54 17.10
N ALA A 496 -8.32 -18.43 16.70
CA ALA A 496 -9.47 -18.44 15.79
C ALA A 496 -9.08 -18.59 14.32
N TRP A 497 -7.78 -18.52 14.01
CA TRP A 497 -7.23 -18.60 12.67
C TRP A 497 -6.59 -19.96 12.42
N GLY A 498 -6.58 -20.41 11.17
CA GLY A 498 -5.86 -21.62 10.74
C GLY A 498 -4.39 -21.36 10.40
N THR A 499 -3.76 -20.32 10.97
CA THR A 499 -2.38 -19.93 10.61
C THR A 499 -1.37 -21.07 10.76
N LEU A 500 -1.54 -21.92 11.77
CA LEU A 500 -0.64 -23.06 12.03
C LEU A 500 -1.01 -24.33 11.25
N ASP A 501 -2.13 -24.34 10.52
CA ASP A 501 -2.51 -25.43 9.63
C ASP A 501 -1.96 -25.14 8.22
N PRO A 502 -1.02 -25.94 7.69
CA PRO A 502 -0.49 -25.73 6.34
C PRO A 502 -1.57 -25.92 5.25
N GLN A 503 -2.65 -26.66 5.53
CA GLN A 503 -3.75 -26.88 4.59
C GLN A 503 -4.75 -25.72 4.57
N ASP A 504 -4.80 -24.88 5.61
CA ASP A 504 -5.61 -23.66 5.60
C ASP A 504 -4.90 -22.55 4.81
N ARG A 505 -5.12 -22.52 3.50
CA ARG A 505 -4.50 -21.55 2.60
C ARG A 505 -5.09 -20.12 2.69
N CYS A 506 -5.96 -19.87 3.65
CA CYS A 506 -6.39 -18.53 4.06
C CYS A 506 -6.03 -18.30 5.54
N PRO A 507 -4.75 -18.16 5.88
CA PRO A 507 -4.26 -18.32 7.26
C PRO A 507 -4.79 -17.31 8.26
N SER A 508 -5.38 -16.18 7.82
CA SER A 508 -6.03 -15.17 8.67
C SER A 508 -7.55 -15.35 8.80
N GLY A 509 -8.14 -16.33 8.10
CA GLY A 509 -9.58 -16.37 7.88
C GLY A 509 -10.09 -15.13 7.13
N VAL A 510 -11.39 -14.84 7.26
CA VAL A 510 -11.99 -13.63 6.69
C VAL A 510 -12.23 -12.57 7.76
N PHE A 511 -12.25 -11.30 7.37
CA PHE A 511 -12.53 -10.16 8.27
C PHE A 511 -13.96 -9.61 8.11
N THR A 512 -14.93 -10.50 7.94
CA THR A 512 -16.36 -10.14 8.06
C THR A 512 -16.72 -9.94 9.54
N LEU A 513 -17.89 -9.37 9.82
CA LEU A 513 -18.25 -8.88 11.16
C LEU A 513 -18.08 -9.95 12.26
N TRP A 514 -18.56 -11.18 12.02
CA TRP A 514 -18.51 -12.24 13.04
C TRP A 514 -17.09 -12.79 13.30
N PRO A 515 -16.30 -13.22 12.29
CA PRO A 515 -14.90 -13.56 12.46
C PRO A 515 -14.05 -12.44 13.09
N LEU A 516 -14.28 -11.19 12.69
CA LEU A 516 -13.60 -10.03 13.28
C LEU A 516 -13.92 -9.91 14.78
N MET A 517 -15.18 -10.08 15.16
CA MET A 517 -15.58 -10.09 16.58
C MET A 517 -14.91 -11.23 17.35
N ARG A 518 -14.77 -12.44 16.78
CA ARG A 518 -14.04 -13.54 17.41
C ARG A 518 -12.56 -13.21 17.61
N LEU A 519 -11.92 -12.55 16.64
CA LEU A 519 -10.54 -12.08 16.75
C LEU A 519 -10.39 -11.05 17.88
N LEU A 520 -11.30 -10.06 17.96
CA LEU A 520 -11.29 -9.06 19.03
C LEU A 520 -11.49 -9.70 20.42
N LEU A 521 -12.40 -10.68 20.53
CA LEU A 521 -12.64 -11.42 21.78
C LEU A 521 -11.43 -12.29 22.18
N TRP A 522 -10.81 -12.97 21.22
CA TRP A 522 -9.56 -13.69 21.47
C TRP A 522 -8.48 -12.73 21.95
N GLY A 523 -8.28 -11.61 21.26
CA GLY A 523 -7.31 -10.59 21.60
C GLY A 523 -7.50 -10.04 23.01
N ARG A 524 -8.75 -9.84 23.43
CA ARG A 524 -9.09 -9.32 24.76
C ARG A 524 -8.95 -10.34 25.89
N PHE A 525 -9.35 -11.59 25.67
CA PHE A 525 -9.56 -12.56 26.76
C PHE A 525 -8.64 -13.78 26.71
N ARG A 526 -8.05 -14.12 25.56
CA ARG A 526 -7.32 -15.38 25.35
C ARG A 526 -5.91 -15.21 24.78
N SER A 527 -5.55 -14.04 24.25
CA SER A 527 -4.20 -13.76 23.75
C SER A 527 -3.14 -13.86 24.86
N PRO A 528 -1.86 -14.15 24.53
CA PRO A 528 -0.77 -14.16 25.50
C PRO A 528 -0.62 -12.83 26.24
N GLN A 529 0.00 -12.84 27.41
CA GLN A 529 0.15 -11.63 28.25
C GLN A 529 0.90 -10.50 27.52
N HIS A 530 1.86 -10.81 26.66
CA HIS A 530 2.61 -9.81 25.90
C HIS A 530 1.81 -9.17 24.74
N VAL A 531 0.67 -9.77 24.36
CA VAL A 531 -0.28 -9.21 23.38
C VAL A 531 -1.43 -8.50 24.11
N ARG A 532 -1.93 -9.12 25.18
CA ARG A 532 -3.13 -8.71 25.92
C ARG A 532 -2.95 -7.36 26.59
N GLY A 533 -3.87 -6.44 26.36
CA GLY A 533 -3.87 -5.11 27.01
C GLY A 533 -2.98 -4.08 26.33
N THR A 534 -2.08 -4.52 25.44
CA THR A 534 -1.39 -3.66 24.47
C THR A 534 -2.19 -3.62 23.18
N TYR A 535 -2.37 -4.77 22.54
CA TYR A 535 -3.21 -4.92 21.36
C TYR A 535 -4.61 -5.40 21.76
N PHE A 536 -5.61 -5.11 20.93
CA PHE A 536 -7.00 -5.57 21.11
C PHE A 536 -7.69 -5.06 22.40
N THR A 537 -7.39 -3.82 22.82
CA THR A 537 -7.92 -3.23 24.08
C THR A 537 -9.38 -2.76 23.99
N GLY A 538 -9.92 -2.66 22.77
CA GLY A 538 -11.26 -2.21 22.45
C GLY A 538 -11.59 -2.38 20.97
N GLY A 539 -12.57 -1.64 20.47
CA GLY A 539 -12.92 -1.61 19.05
C GLY A 539 -14.29 -2.18 18.69
N ALA A 540 -14.85 -3.11 19.47
CA ALA A 540 -16.17 -3.67 19.19
C ALA A 540 -17.28 -2.59 19.12
N ARG A 541 -17.25 -1.62 20.06
CA ARG A 541 -18.17 -0.47 20.06
C ARG A 541 -17.94 0.45 18.85
N LEU A 542 -16.69 0.64 18.44
CA LEU A 542 -16.33 1.45 17.28
C LEU A 542 -16.85 0.80 15.99
N VAL A 543 -16.58 -0.50 15.80
CA VAL A 543 -17.11 -1.30 14.68
C VAL A 543 -18.63 -1.19 14.62
N GLY A 544 -19.32 -1.33 15.75
CA GLY A 544 -20.78 -1.18 15.83
C GLY A 544 -21.27 0.23 15.44
N LYS A 545 -20.63 1.29 15.95
CA LYS A 545 -20.94 2.69 15.60
C LYS A 545 -20.78 2.93 14.10
N GLU A 546 -19.66 2.48 13.51
CA GLU A 546 -19.38 2.65 12.09
C GLU A 546 -20.33 1.83 11.21
N ALA A 547 -20.75 0.65 11.66
CA ALA A 547 -21.70 -0.17 10.92
C ALA A 547 -23.06 0.54 10.82
N VAL A 548 -23.53 1.16 11.92
CA VAL A 548 -24.75 1.97 11.92
C VAL A 548 -24.60 3.19 11.00
N GLN A 549 -23.46 3.90 11.04
CA GLN A 549 -23.21 5.05 10.17
C GLN A 549 -23.20 4.68 8.68
N ALA A 550 -22.56 3.56 8.32
CA ALA A 550 -22.56 3.06 6.94
C ALA A 550 -23.99 2.77 6.46
N LEU A 551 -24.78 2.04 7.26
CA LEU A 551 -26.16 1.70 6.92
C LEU A 551 -27.05 2.95 6.76
N THR A 552 -26.97 3.91 7.68
CA THR A 552 -27.77 5.14 7.58
C THR A 552 -27.46 5.97 6.34
N THR A 553 -26.19 5.95 5.90
CA THR A 553 -25.74 6.69 4.72
C THR A 553 -26.23 6.03 3.44
N ASP A 554 -26.18 4.70 3.37
CA ASP A 554 -26.63 3.94 2.21
C ASP A 554 -28.17 3.96 2.06
N VAL A 555 -28.92 3.92 3.18
CA VAL A 555 -30.40 3.99 3.18
C VAL A 555 -30.92 5.25 2.48
N ARG A 556 -30.20 6.37 2.57
CA ARG A 556 -30.57 7.62 1.90
C ARG A 556 -30.41 7.59 0.37
N ARG A 557 -29.73 6.58 -0.20
CA ARG A 557 -29.29 6.59 -1.60
C ARG A 557 -29.82 5.43 -2.46
N GLY A 558 -30.40 4.39 -1.87
CA GLY A 558 -31.13 3.36 -2.62
C GLY A 558 -31.00 1.95 -2.03
N SER A 559 -32.02 1.11 -2.24
CA SER A 559 -32.14 -0.21 -1.62
C SER A 559 -31.07 -1.23 -2.06
N SER A 560 -30.60 -1.15 -3.30
CA SER A 560 -29.64 -2.13 -3.86
C SER A 560 -28.23 -2.00 -3.26
N LEU A 561 -27.75 -0.78 -3.03
CA LEU A 561 -26.44 -0.55 -2.41
C LEU A 561 -26.44 -0.97 -0.93
N VAL A 562 -27.53 -0.66 -0.21
CA VAL A 562 -27.74 -1.15 1.18
C VAL A 562 -27.68 -2.67 1.24
N GLN A 563 -28.36 -3.36 0.31
CA GLN A 563 -28.34 -4.83 0.26
C GLN A 563 -26.93 -5.38 0.02
N GLN A 564 -26.13 -4.76 -0.86
CA GLN A 564 -24.74 -5.14 -1.08
C GLN A 564 -23.89 -4.93 0.17
N THR A 565 -23.95 -3.73 0.79
CA THR A 565 -23.22 -3.42 2.02
C THR A 565 -23.57 -4.40 3.13
N VAL A 566 -24.86 -4.66 3.37
CA VAL A 566 -25.32 -5.63 4.38
C VAL A 566 -24.82 -7.03 4.05
N ARG A 567 -24.97 -7.51 2.81
CA ARG A 567 -24.45 -8.82 2.39
C ARG A 567 -22.96 -8.95 2.71
N ASP A 568 -22.18 -7.93 2.35
CA ASP A 568 -20.73 -7.95 2.44
C ASP A 568 -20.19 -7.79 3.86
N MET A 569 -21.00 -7.30 4.81
CA MET A 569 -20.69 -7.35 6.24
C MET A 569 -20.62 -8.79 6.76
N TRP A 570 -21.34 -9.72 6.14
CA TRP A 570 -21.50 -11.10 6.60
C TRP A 570 -20.86 -12.14 5.68
N VAL A 571 -20.82 -11.87 4.37
CA VAL A 571 -20.40 -12.82 3.34
C VAL A 571 -19.26 -12.23 2.51
N ASN A 572 -18.14 -12.96 2.41
CA ASN A 572 -16.98 -12.51 1.64
C ASN A 572 -17.03 -12.90 0.16
N TRP A 573 -17.78 -13.95 -0.19
CA TRP A 573 -17.93 -14.42 -1.58
C TRP A 573 -19.17 -13.82 -2.25
N ASN A 574 -18.99 -13.20 -3.42
CA ASN A 574 -20.07 -12.73 -4.29
C ASN A 574 -19.66 -12.83 -5.77
N ARG A 575 -20.55 -12.37 -6.68
CA ARG A 575 -20.31 -12.37 -8.14
C ARG A 575 -20.32 -10.95 -8.72
N ASP A 576 -20.03 -9.92 -7.93
CA ASP A 576 -20.08 -8.54 -8.43
C ASP A 576 -18.96 -8.22 -9.44
N TRP A 577 -18.01 -9.15 -9.63
CA TRP A 577 -16.97 -9.12 -10.66
C TRP A 577 -17.45 -9.63 -12.03
N THR A 578 -18.59 -10.33 -12.12
CA THR A 578 -19.15 -10.70 -13.43
C THR A 578 -19.81 -9.45 -14.01
N ARG A 579 -19.32 -8.96 -15.15
CA ARG A 579 -19.96 -7.83 -15.85
C ARG A 579 -21.44 -8.11 -16.02
N ARG A 580 -22.29 -7.10 -15.82
CA ARG A 580 -23.69 -7.20 -16.27
C ARG A 580 -23.66 -7.40 -17.78
N GLU A 581 -24.27 -8.48 -18.27
CA GLU A 581 -24.61 -8.56 -19.69
C GLU A 581 -25.41 -7.30 -20.02
N ILE A 582 -24.89 -6.47 -20.93
CA ILE A 582 -25.68 -5.39 -21.50
C ILE A 582 -26.86 -6.10 -22.17
N PRO A 583 -28.12 -5.81 -21.78
CA PRO A 583 -29.26 -6.46 -22.41
C PRO A 583 -29.11 -6.29 -23.91
N SER A 584 -29.07 -7.40 -24.65
CA SER A 584 -29.04 -7.37 -26.11
C SER A 584 -30.17 -6.44 -26.54
N ARG A 585 -29.84 -5.35 -27.24
CA ARG A 585 -30.86 -4.49 -27.86
C ARG A 585 -31.71 -5.41 -28.73
N LYS A 586 -32.92 -5.72 -28.26
CA LYS A 586 -33.94 -6.41 -29.04
C LYS A 586 -34.54 -5.44 -30.04
#